data_AF-A0A392MDV7-F1
#
_entry.id   AF-A0A392MDV7-F1
#
_cell.length_a   1.000
_cell.length_b   1.000
_cell.length_c   1.000
_cell.angle_alpha   90.00
_cell.angle_beta   90.00
_cell.angle_gamma   90.00
#
_symmetry.space_group_name_H-M   'P 1'
#
loop_
_entity.id
_entity.type
_entity.pdbx_description
1 polymer ?
#
loop_
_entity_poly.entity_id
_entity_poly.type
_entity_poly.pdbx_seq_one_letter_code
_entity_poly.pdbx_strand_id
1 'polypeptide(L)' 'METEEGTRAKEETLPPGFRFHPTDEELITYYLVNKISDADHFTCKAIGDVDLNKCEPWELPE' A
#
# COMPACT_ATOMS: atom_id res chain seq x y z
N MET A 1 -1.17 -7.74 33.14
CA MET A 1 -0.31 -7.24 32.06
C MET A 1 -1.21 -7.04 30.89
N GLU A 2 -1.57 -5.80 30.67
CA GLU A 2 -2.34 -5.35 29.51
C GLU A 2 -1.38 -5.40 28.32
N THR A 3 -1.69 -6.18 27.31
CA THR A 3 -1.15 -5.98 25.98
C THR A 3 -2.33 -5.95 25.04
N GLU A 4 -2.68 -4.72 24.67
CA GLU A 4 -3.69 -4.32 23.71
C GLU A 4 -3.18 -4.71 22.32
N GLU A 5 -3.57 -5.88 21.82
CA GLU A 5 -3.30 -6.24 20.43
C GLU A 5 -4.33 -5.58 19.51
N GLY A 6 -3.86 -4.49 18.91
CA GLY A 6 -4.02 -4.19 17.48
C GLY A 6 -5.45 -4.24 16.96
N THR A 7 -6.03 -3.06 16.75
CA THR A 7 -7.26 -2.85 15.98
C THR A 7 -7.27 -3.73 14.74
N ARG A 8 -8.04 -4.81 14.78
CA ARG A 8 -8.47 -5.60 13.63
C ARG A 8 -9.10 -4.61 12.65
N ALA A 9 -8.32 -4.13 11.70
CA ALA A 9 -8.82 -3.29 10.62
C ALA A 9 -10.01 -4.06 10.05
N LYS A 10 -11.21 -3.46 10.14
CA LYS A 10 -12.38 -3.98 9.45
C LYS A 10 -11.92 -4.19 8.02
N GLU A 11 -11.94 -5.43 7.55
CA GLU A 11 -11.89 -5.69 6.12
C GLU A 11 -13.12 -4.98 5.57
N GLU A 12 -12.93 -3.75 5.12
CA GLU A 12 -13.90 -3.07 4.28
C GLU A 12 -13.95 -3.92 3.02
N THR A 13 -14.92 -4.83 2.99
CA THR A 13 -15.11 -5.77 1.90
C THR A 13 -15.57 -4.94 0.71
N LEU A 14 -14.61 -4.58 -0.14
CA LEU A 14 -14.87 -3.95 -1.41
C LEU A 14 -15.81 -4.85 -2.22
N PRO A 15 -16.73 -4.25 -3.01
CA PRO A 15 -17.65 -5.03 -3.80
C PRO A 15 -16.90 -5.96 -4.78
N PRO A 16 -17.46 -7.15 -5.10
CA PRO A 16 -16.84 -8.06 -6.06
C PRO A 16 -16.52 -7.35 -7.37
N GLY A 17 -15.27 -7.51 -7.84
CA GLY A 17 -14.79 -6.87 -9.07
C GLY A 17 -14.04 -5.54 -8.86
N PHE A 18 -14.07 -4.97 -7.66
CA PHE A 18 -13.19 -3.85 -7.34
C PHE A 18 -11.74 -4.31 -7.37
N ARG A 19 -10.92 -3.61 -8.15
CA ARG A 19 -9.49 -3.89 -8.30
C ARG A 19 -8.73 -2.58 -8.28
N PHE A 20 -7.48 -2.66 -7.87
CA PHE A 20 -6.54 -1.57 -8.04
C PHE A 20 -6.19 -1.45 -9.53
N HIS A 21 -6.70 -0.41 -10.19
CA HIS A 21 -6.41 -0.12 -11.60
C HIS A 21 -6.33 1.41 -11.84
N PRO A 22 -5.38 2.09 -11.17
CA PRO A 22 -5.20 3.53 -11.35
C PRO A 22 -4.62 3.87 -12.72
N THR A 23 -4.86 5.08 -13.18
CA THR A 23 -4.19 5.70 -14.32
C THR A 23 -2.78 6.21 -13.95
N ASP A 24 -1.94 6.50 -14.96
CA ASP A 24 -0.60 7.05 -14.73
C ASP A 24 -0.63 8.37 -13.95
N GLU A 25 -1.60 9.24 -14.25
CA GLU A 25 -1.80 10.51 -13.56
C GLU A 25 -2.15 10.30 -12.09
N GLU A 26 -3.01 9.33 -11.80
CA GLU A 26 -3.40 9.00 -10.43
C GLU A 26 -2.23 8.39 -9.63
N LEU A 27 -1.44 7.50 -10.25
CA LEU A 27 -0.24 6.93 -9.64
C LEU A 27 0.75 8.02 -9.20
N ILE A 28 0.98 9.01 -10.05
CA ILE A 28 1.90 10.10 -9.74
C ILE A 28 1.29 11.00 -8.65
N THR A 29 0.09 11.52 -8.89
CA THR A 29 -0.50 12.60 -8.09
C THR A 29 -0.96 12.12 -6.71
N TYR A 30 -1.57 10.94 -6.63
CA TYR A 30 -2.18 10.47 -5.38
C TYR A 30 -1.33 9.47 -4.60
N TYR A 31 -0.37 8.81 -5.24
CA TYR A 31 0.49 7.84 -4.55
C TYR A 31 1.92 8.35 -4.41
N LEU A 32 2.60 8.64 -5.52
CA LEU A 32 4.01 9.01 -5.47
C LEU A 32 4.24 10.37 -4.78
N VAL A 33 3.51 11.41 -5.21
CA VAL A 33 3.64 12.76 -4.64
C VAL A 33 3.28 12.79 -3.15
N ASN A 34 2.23 12.05 -2.76
CA ASN A 34 1.82 11.97 -1.36
C ASN A 34 2.86 11.21 -0.52
N LYS A 35 3.41 10.11 -1.04
CA LYS A 35 4.46 9.34 -0.36
C LYS A 35 5.73 10.16 -0.12
N ILE A 36 6.13 11.03 -1.05
CA ILE A 36 7.34 11.87 -0.85
C ILE A 36 7.07 13.07 0.07
N SER A 37 5.83 13.56 0.12
CA SER A 37 5.47 14.76 0.88
C SER A 37 5.24 14.45 2.36
N ASP A 38 4.77 13.25 2.68
CA ASP A 38 4.55 12.77 4.04
C ASP A 38 4.95 11.30 4.17
N ALA A 39 6.24 11.03 3.97
CA ALA A 39 6.76 9.65 3.94
C ALA A 39 6.53 8.87 5.24
N ASP A 40 6.47 9.57 6.38
CA ASP A 40 6.32 8.95 7.69
C ASP A 40 4.87 8.56 8.01
N HIS A 41 3.87 9.22 7.41
CA HIS A 41 2.44 8.94 7.68
C HIS A 41 1.67 8.42 6.46
N PHE A 42 2.24 8.51 5.26
CA PHE A 42 1.61 7.97 4.06
C PHE A 42 1.48 6.45 4.18
N THR A 43 0.24 5.99 4.29
CA THR A 43 -0.10 4.56 4.35
C THR A 43 -0.98 4.20 3.17
N CYS A 44 -0.56 3.20 2.40
CA CYS A 44 -1.31 2.70 1.25
C CYS A 44 -1.39 1.19 1.34
N LYS A 45 -2.60 0.63 1.29
CA LYS A 45 -2.79 -0.83 1.28
C LYS A 45 -2.43 -1.45 -0.07
N ALA A 46 -2.49 -0.68 -1.16
CA ALA A 46 -2.30 -1.18 -2.51
C ALA A 46 -0.83 -1.23 -2.95
N ILE A 47 0.08 -0.49 -2.31
CA ILE A 47 1.49 -0.40 -2.69
C ILE A 47 2.36 -0.68 -1.46
N GLY A 48 3.13 -1.76 -1.49
CA GLY A 48 4.10 -2.11 -0.45
C GLY A 48 5.48 -1.49 -0.68
N ASP A 49 6.30 -1.45 0.37
CA ASP A 49 7.68 -0.99 0.32
C ASP A 49 8.65 -2.14 0.03
N VAL A 50 9.44 -2.01 -1.04
CA VAL A 50 10.46 -2.98 -1.42
C VAL A 50 11.64 -2.28 -2.10
N ASP A 51 12.86 -2.76 -1.85
CA ASP A 51 14.06 -2.33 -2.57
C ASP A 51 14.24 -3.19 -3.82
N LEU A 52 13.74 -2.68 -4.95
CA LEU A 52 13.78 -3.38 -6.24
C LEU A 52 15.19 -3.71 -6.74
N ASN A 53 16.24 -3.06 -6.21
CA ASN A 53 17.62 -3.33 -6.63
C ASN A 53 18.26 -4.51 -5.89
N LYS A 54 17.60 -5.04 -4.86
CA LYS A 54 18.13 -6.12 -4.01
C LYS A 54 17.34 -7.42 -4.11
N CYS A 55 16.26 -7.45 -4.88
CA CYS A 55 15.42 -8.61 -5.05
C CYS A 55 15.29 -8.95 -6.53
N GLU A 56 15.24 -10.24 -6.83
CA GLU A 56 14.90 -10.69 -8.18
C GLU A 56 13.40 -10.48 -8.44
N PRO A 57 12.98 -10.28 -9.70
CA PRO A 57 11.57 -9.99 -10.03
C PRO A 57 10.56 -11.03 -9.52
N TRP A 58 10.97 -12.29 -9.39
CA TRP A 58 10.13 -13.40 -8.90
C TRP A 58 10.15 -13.56 -7.38
N GLU A 59 10.96 -12.79 -6.66
CA GLU A 59 10.99 -12.79 -5.19
C GLU A 59 10.02 -11.75 -4.60
N LEU A 60 9.41 -10.93 -5.46
CA LEU A 60 8.37 -9.99 -5.04
C LEU A 60 7.16 -10.76 -4.48
N PRO A 61 6.53 -10.26 -3.40
CA PRO A 61 5.31 -10.86 -2.86
C PRO A 61 4.21 -10.92 -3.94
N GLU A 62 3.45 -12.03 -3.98
CA GLU A 62 2.20 -12.11 -4.75
C GLU A 62 1.09 -11.21 -4.18
#